data_AF-A0A950GNF1-F1
#
_entry.id   AF-A0A950GNF1-F1
#
_cell.length_a   1.000
_cell.length_b   1.000
_cell.length_c   1.000
_cell.angle_alpha   90.00
_cell.angle_beta   90.00
_cell.angle_gamma   90.00
#
_symmetry.space_group_name_H-M   'P 1'
#
loop_
_entity.id
_entity.type
_entity.pdbx_description
1 polymer ?
#
loop_
_entity_poly.entity_id
_entity_poly.type
_entity_poly.pdbx_seq_one_letter_code
_entity_poly.pdbx_strand_id
1 'polypeptide(L)' 'MSKSERMVAEIEEMLAVRLRPRHPDVDRVGIECGPRGWTSREVSLVKSAKTATRVKKEEILAEANFILAELQKHFEIVDR' A
#
# COMPACT_ATOMS: atom_id res chain seq x y z
N MET A 1 19.33 -8.91 0.13
CA MET A 1 17.96 -8.62 -0.30
C MET A 1 17.45 -9.77 -1.14
N SER A 2 16.46 -10.48 -0.65
CA SER A 2 15.76 -11.52 -1.40
C SER A 2 14.90 -10.90 -2.51
N LYS A 3 14.55 -11.66 -3.57
CA LYS A 3 13.66 -11.18 -4.64
C LYS A 3 12.32 -10.66 -4.09
N SER A 4 11.82 -11.29 -3.03
CA SER A 4 10.57 -10.92 -2.37
C SER A 4 10.64 -9.54 -1.71
N GLU A 5 11.76 -9.18 -1.07
CA GLU A 5 11.91 -7.87 -0.42
C GLU A 5 11.97 -6.71 -1.43
N ARG A 6 12.60 -6.91 -2.59
CA ARG A 6 12.62 -5.91 -3.67
C ARG A 6 11.22 -5.67 -4.23
N MET A 7 10.49 -6.74 -4.51
CA MET A 7 9.13 -6.64 -5.04
C MET A 7 8.17 -5.97 -4.04
N VAL A 8 8.34 -6.23 -2.74
CA VAL A 8 7.57 -5.55 -1.69
C VAL A 8 7.84 -4.04 -1.70
N ALA A 9 9.12 -3.62 -1.73
CA ALA A 9 9.47 -2.20 -1.74
C ALA A 9 8.91 -1.46 -2.97
N GLU A 10 8.93 -2.09 -4.15
CA GLU A 10 8.34 -1.52 -5.37
C GLU A 10 6.82 -1.35 -5.25
N ILE A 11 6.11 -2.35 -4.71
CA ILE A 11 4.66 -2.28 -4.51
C ILE A 11 4.30 -1.20 -3.48
N GLU A 12 5.06 -1.08 -2.38
CA GLU A 12 4.87 -0.01 -1.38
C GLU A 12 5.00 1.39 -1.99
N GLU A 13 6.00 1.59 -2.85
CA GLU A 13 6.20 2.86 -3.55
C GLU A 13 5.06 3.14 -4.54
N MET A 14 4.65 2.14 -5.33
CA MET A 14 3.52 2.26 -6.26
C MET A 14 2.21 2.62 -5.53
N LEU A 15 1.95 2.01 -4.37
CA LEU A 15 0.79 2.33 -3.54
C LEU A 15 0.82 3.77 -3.05
N ALA A 16 1.95 4.22 -2.51
CA ALA A 16 2.09 5.60 -2.04
C ALA A 16 1.84 6.61 -3.17
N VAL A 17 2.39 6.35 -4.36
CA VAL A 17 2.17 7.20 -5.55
C VAL A 17 0.69 7.24 -5.96
N ARG A 18 -0.01 6.10 -5.94
CA ARG A 18 -1.44 6.05 -6.30
C ARG A 18 -2.37 6.66 -5.26
N LEU A 19 -2.00 6.63 -3.99
CA LEU A 19 -2.81 7.18 -2.89
C LEU A 19 -2.64 8.69 -2.74
N ARG A 20 -1.45 9.24 -2.99
CA ARG A 20 -1.14 10.68 -2.82
C ARG A 20 -2.10 11.67 -3.48
N PRO A 21 -2.68 11.40 -4.68
CA PRO A 21 -3.68 12.30 -5.28
C PRO A 21 -4.93 12.50 -4.43
N ARG A 22 -5.34 11.50 -3.65
CA ARG A 22 -6.52 11.56 -2.76
C ARG A 22 -6.14 11.79 -1.30
N HIS A 23 -4.97 11.28 -0.91
CA HIS A 23 -4.42 11.36 0.44
C HIS A 23 -3.00 11.96 0.38
N PRO A 24 -2.87 13.28 0.16
CA PRO A 24 -1.58 13.94 -0.05
C PRO A 24 -0.64 13.87 1.16
N ASP A 25 -1.18 13.50 2.32
CA ASP A 25 -0.42 13.29 3.54
C ASP A 25 0.20 11.89 3.68
N VAL A 26 -0.08 10.98 2.75
CA VAL A 26 0.53 9.64 2.74
C VAL A 26 2.00 9.72 2.36
N ASP A 27 2.85 9.37 3.34
CA ASP A 27 4.29 9.26 3.16
C ASP A 27 4.62 7.86 2.60
N ARG A 28 4.22 6.82 3.33
CA ARG A 28 4.46 5.41 3.02
C ARG A 28 3.28 4.52 3.41
N VAL A 29 3.05 3.46 2.66
CA VAL A 29 2.17 2.35 3.04
C VAL A 29 3.02 1.10 3.16
N GLY A 30 2.98 0.46 4.34
CA GLY A 30 3.63 -0.83 4.58
C GLY A 30 2.70 -1.97 4.16
N ILE A 31 3.25 -2.94 3.44
CA ILE A 31 2.51 -4.13 3.02
C ILE A 31 3.13 -5.40 3.59
N GLU A 32 2.29 -6.42 3.73
CA GLU A 32 2.69 -7.77 4.09
C GLU A 32 2.33 -8.73 2.96
N CYS A 33 3.27 -9.61 2.61
CA CYS A 33 3.05 -10.69 1.65
C CYS A 33 2.63 -11.95 2.41
N GLY A 34 1.38 -12.33 2.27
CA GLY A 34 0.80 -13.53 2.87
C GLY A 34 0.51 -14.64 1.85
N PRO A 35 -0.02 -15.78 2.30
CA PRO A 35 -0.37 -16.91 1.44
C PRO A 35 -1.51 -16.62 0.45
N ARG A 36 -2.22 -15.50 0.63
CA ARG A 36 -3.30 -15.03 -0.25
C ARG A 36 -2.89 -13.80 -1.08
N GLY A 37 -1.61 -13.44 -1.06
CA GLY A 37 -1.07 -12.26 -1.75
C GLY A 37 -0.77 -11.09 -0.81
N TRP A 38 -0.87 -9.87 -1.33
CA TRP A 38 -0.43 -8.67 -0.61
C TRP A 38 -1.56 -8.02 0.18
N THR A 39 -1.26 -7.59 1.40
CA THR A 39 -2.21 -6.86 2.25
C THR A 39 -1.53 -5.66 2.89
N SER A 40 -2.19 -4.52 2.94
CA SER A 40 -1.66 -3.35 3.65
C SER A 40 -1.76 -3.56 5.16
N ARG A 41 -0.70 -3.18 5.88
CA ARG A 41 -0.57 -3.38 7.33
C ARG A 41 -0.49 -2.06 8.09
N GLU A 42 0.21 -1.09 7.53
CA GLU A 42 0.41 0.20 8.19
C GLU A 42 0.49 1.36 7.19
N VAL A 43 0.12 2.55 7.65
CA VAL A 43 0.28 3.79 6.89
C VAL A 43 1.05 4.81 7.73
N SER A 44 2.09 5.35 7.12
CA SER A 44 2.87 6.47 7.64
C SER A 44 2.42 7.74 6.94
N LEU A 45 2.12 8.76 7.74
CA LEU A 45 1.73 10.08 7.26
C LEU A 45 2.85 11.09 7.55
N VAL A 46 2.97 12.09 6.68
CA VAL A 46 3.94 13.18 6.85
C VAL A 46 3.73 13.89 8.20
N LYS A 47 4.81 14.39 8.81
CA LYS A 47 4.80 14.95 10.17
C LYS A 47 3.76 16.07 10.40
N SER A 48 3.45 16.86 9.38
CA SER A 48 2.43 17.92 9.43
C SER A 48 1.00 17.37 9.54
N ALA A 49 0.79 16.10 9.19
CA ALA A 49 -0.50 15.42 9.18
C ALA A 49 -0.63 14.34 10.26
N LYS A 50 0.30 14.28 11.23
CA LYS A 50 0.27 13.28 12.32
C LYS A 50 -0.99 13.36 13.20
N THR A 51 -1.76 14.44 13.11
CA THR A 51 -3.10 14.60 13.70
C THR A 51 -4.21 13.95 12.88
N ALA A 52 -3.90 13.05 11.94
CA ALA A 52 -4.92 12.26 11.26
C ALA A 52 -5.69 11.41 12.28
N THR A 53 -7.00 11.64 12.35
CA THR A 53 -7.95 10.82 13.11
C THR A 53 -7.82 9.36 12.68
N ARG A 54 -7.95 8.43 13.63
CA ARG A 54 -7.88 6.98 13.40
C ARG A 54 -8.73 6.52 12.19
N VAL A 55 -9.90 7.14 12.01
CA VAL A 55 -10.81 6.93 10.88
C VAL A 55 -10.12 7.18 9.53
N LYS A 56 -9.31 8.23 9.41
CA LYS A 56 -8.59 8.55 8.16
C LYS A 56 -7.57 7.46 7.80
N LYS A 57 -6.89 6.89 8.80
CA LYS A 57 -5.94 5.79 8.56
C LYS A 57 -6.65 4.52 8.09
N GLU A 58 -7.80 4.20 8.68
CA GLU A 58 -8.60 3.03 8.28
C GLU A 58 -9.12 3.18 6.84
N GLU A 59 -9.55 4.38 6.44
CA GLU A 59 -9.94 4.69 5.06
C GLU A 59 -8.78 4.50 4.08
N ILE A 60 -7.60 5.06 4.40
CA ILE A 60 -6.40 4.92 3.56
C ILE A 60 -5.99 3.45 3.42
N LEU A 61 -6.06 2.66 4.51
CA LEU A 61 -5.73 1.23 4.48
C LEU A 61 -6.75 0.43 3.64
N ALA A 62 -8.03 0.77 3.73
CA ALA A 62 -9.06 0.14 2.89
C ALA A 62 -8.81 0.42 1.41
N GLU A 63 -8.47 1.66 1.05
CA GLU A 63 -8.15 2.04 -0.33
C GLU A 63 -6.84 1.40 -0.81
N ALA A 64 -5.82 1.32 0.04
CA ALA A 64 -4.58 0.60 -0.25
C ALA A 64 -4.84 -0.88 -0.55
N ASN A 65 -5.69 -1.55 0.23
CA ASN A 65 -6.07 -2.93 -0.01
C ASN A 65 -6.85 -3.13 -1.31
N PHE A 66 -7.69 -2.16 -1.69
CA PHE A 66 -8.38 -2.20 -2.98
C PHE A 66 -7.37 -2.14 -4.14
N ILE A 67 -6.42 -1.21 -4.10
CA ILE A 67 -5.37 -1.07 -5.12
C ILE A 67 -4.49 -2.33 -5.18
N LEU A 68 -4.14 -2.91 -4.01
CA LEU A 68 -3.38 -4.15 -3.93
C LEU A 68 -4.09 -5.32 -4.62
N ALA A 69 -5.40 -5.45 -4.42
CA ALA A 69 -6.18 -6.50 -5.07
C ALA A 69 -6.19 -6.34 -6.60
N GLU A 70 -6.23 -5.10 -7.11
CA GLU A 70 -6.10 -4.84 -8.55
C GLU A 70 -4.71 -5.17 -9.10
N LEU A 71 -3.66 -4.81 -8.35
CA LEU A 71 -2.28 -5.14 -8.71
C LEU A 71 -2.06 -6.64 -8.71
N GLN A 72 -2.53 -7.35 -7.68
CA GLN A 72 -2.40 -8.81 -7.58
C GLN A 72 -3.06 -9.53 -8.75
N LYS A 73 -4.28 -9.12 -9.14
CA LYS A 73 -4.91 -9.64 -10.36
C LYS A 73 -4.08 -9.40 -11.61
N HIS A 74 -3.46 -8.23 -11.74
CA HIS A 74 -2.58 -7.92 -12.86
C HIS A 74 -1.36 -8.85 -12.92
N PHE A 75 -0.70 -9.08 -11.77
CA PHE A 75 0.45 -10.00 -11.70
C PHE A 75 0.04 -11.47 -11.92
N GLU A 76 -1.08 -11.93 -11.36
CA GLU A 76 -1.60 -13.29 -11.57
C GLU A 76 -2.00 -13.57 -13.04
N ILE A 77 -2.41 -12.53 -13.79
CA ILE A 77 -2.71 -12.65 -15.23
C ILE A 77 -1.42 -12.72 -16.06
N VAL A 78 -0.37 -12.00 -15.66
CA VAL A 78 0.91 -11.94 -16.40
C VAL A 78 1.78 -13.18 -16.17
N ASP A 79 1.63 -13.86 -15.02
CA ASP A 79 2.39 -15.08 -14.67
C ASP A 79 1.67 -16.38 -15.11
N ARG A 80 0.66 -16.27 -15.98
CA ARG A 80 -0.11 -17.37 -16.59
C ARG A 80 0.21 -17.53 -18.07
#